data_AF-A0A947A2L5-F1
#
_entry.id   AF-A0A947A2L5-F1
#
_cell.length_a   1.000
_cell.length_b   1.000
_cell.length_c   1.000
_cell.angle_alpha   90.00
_cell.angle_beta   90.00
_cell.angle_gamma   90.00
#
_symmetry.space_group_name_H-M   'P 1'
#
loop_
_entity.id
_entity.type
_entity.pdbx_description
1 polymer ?
#
loop_
_entity_poly.entity_id
_entity_poly.type
_entity_poly.pdbx_seq_one_letter_code
_entity_poly.pdbx_strand_id
1 'polypeptide(L)'
;SQTFRYATNNSDITSAHVFYGTAPREAKVYSNIEAPVYGYYGGNDNRVNSTIEETEKLMQEAGKTYEYKIYDNAGHAFMRSGHDPDAQKGNKNAHDEAWKRLLKFLK
;
A
#
# COMPACT_ATOMS: atom_id res chain seq x y z
N SER A 1 4.88 -6.02 -4.44
CA SER A 1 5.46 -5.86 -3.09
C SER A 1 5.27 -7.15 -2.27
N GLN A 2 6.13 -7.41 -1.27
CA GLN A 2 6.01 -8.48 -0.27
C GLN A 2 5.71 -7.95 1.14
N THR A 3 5.45 -6.65 1.28
CA THR A 3 5.31 -5.97 2.59
C THR A 3 4.22 -6.60 3.46
N PHE A 4 3.04 -6.91 2.92
CA PHE A 4 1.97 -7.56 3.70
C PHE A 4 2.39 -8.93 4.25
N ARG A 5 3.03 -9.76 3.42
CA ARG A 5 3.56 -11.05 3.87
C ARG A 5 4.57 -10.87 5.00
N TYR A 6 5.41 -9.84 4.94
CA TYR A 6 6.36 -9.57 6.00
C TYR A 6 5.66 -9.11 7.29
N ALA A 7 4.68 -8.20 7.18
CA ALA A 7 3.91 -7.70 8.33
C ALA A 7 3.12 -8.81 9.06
N THR A 8 2.66 -9.84 8.35
CA THR A 8 1.98 -10.99 8.98
C THR A 8 2.92 -12.01 9.61
N ASN A 9 4.24 -11.88 9.40
CA ASN A 9 5.26 -12.81 9.87
C ASN A 9 6.32 -12.16 10.77
N ASN A 10 6.28 -10.85 10.97
CA ASN A 10 7.22 -10.12 11.82
C ASN A 10 6.47 -9.08 12.66
N SER A 11 6.39 -9.32 13.96
CA SER A 11 5.79 -8.42 14.95
C SER A 11 6.68 -7.25 15.37
N ASP A 12 7.96 -7.27 15.01
CA ASP A 12 8.96 -6.31 15.50
C ASP A 12 9.07 -5.05 14.63
N ILE A 13 8.30 -4.97 13.54
CA ILE A 13 8.24 -3.77 12.71
C ILE A 13 7.36 -2.70 13.36
N THR A 14 7.68 -1.42 13.13
CA THR A 14 6.91 -0.29 13.66
C THR A 14 5.87 0.25 12.69
N SER A 15 6.05 0.03 11.39
CA SER A 15 5.10 0.37 10.33
C SER A 15 5.35 -0.46 9.07
N ALA A 16 4.32 -0.61 8.25
CA ALA A 16 4.40 -1.31 6.97
C ALA A 16 3.91 -0.42 5.82
N HIS A 17 4.75 -0.17 4.82
CA HIS A 17 4.40 0.67 3.66
C HIS A 17 4.28 -0.18 2.38
N VAL A 18 3.04 -0.38 1.92
CA VAL A 18 2.69 -1.26 0.80
C VAL A 18 2.52 -0.43 -0.46
N PHE A 19 3.53 -0.46 -1.33
CA PHE A 19 3.44 0.11 -2.67
C PHE A 19 2.91 -0.96 -3.64
N TYR A 20 1.71 -0.71 -4.20
CA TYR A 20 1.09 -1.51 -5.27
C TYR A 20 1.21 -3.03 -5.04
N GLY A 21 0.88 -3.45 -3.80
CA GLY A 21 1.00 -4.82 -3.33
C GLY A 21 -0.32 -5.37 -2.82
N THR A 22 -0.54 -6.67 -3.05
CA THR A 22 -1.69 -7.41 -2.57
C THR A 22 -1.40 -8.06 -1.22
N ALA A 23 -2.43 -8.23 -0.39
CA ALA A 23 -2.33 -8.94 0.88
C ALA A 23 -2.60 -10.45 0.73
N PRO A 24 -2.17 -11.29 1.70
CA PRO A 24 -2.61 -12.69 1.80
C PRO A 24 -4.14 -12.80 1.90
N ARG A 25 -4.72 -13.85 1.31
CA ARG A 25 -6.17 -14.11 1.44
C ARG A 25 -6.56 -14.83 2.72
N GLU A 26 -5.57 -15.38 3.43
CA GLU A 26 -5.82 -16.19 4.61
C GLU A 26 -6.11 -15.30 5.83
N ALA A 27 -7.38 -15.21 6.24
CA ALA A 27 -7.83 -14.32 7.33
C ALA A 27 -7.04 -14.50 8.64
N LYS A 28 -6.68 -15.74 9.00
CA LYS A 28 -5.97 -16.03 10.26
C LYS A 28 -4.59 -15.38 10.36
N VAL A 29 -3.96 -14.97 9.25
CA VAL A 29 -2.63 -14.36 9.31
C VAL A 29 -2.66 -12.88 9.71
N TYR A 30 -3.83 -12.23 9.64
CA TYR A 30 -3.98 -10.80 9.93
C TYR A 30 -3.89 -10.50 11.43
N SER A 31 -4.24 -11.46 12.30
CA SER A 31 -4.10 -11.32 13.74
C SER A 31 -2.65 -11.08 14.18
N ASN A 32 -1.68 -11.51 13.38
CA ASN A 32 -0.25 -11.39 13.68
C ASN A 32 0.34 -10.01 13.35
N ILE A 33 -0.42 -9.14 12.69
CA ILE A 33 0.07 -7.81 12.30
C ILE A 33 0.05 -6.91 13.55
N GLU A 34 1.21 -6.50 14.04
CA GLU A 34 1.30 -5.62 15.21
C GLU A 34 1.52 -4.14 14.84
N ALA A 35 1.83 -3.86 13.57
CA ALA A 35 2.12 -2.52 13.08
C ALA A 35 1.01 -1.95 12.18
N PRO A 36 0.82 -0.63 12.15
CA PRO A 36 -0.04 0.01 11.17
C PRO A 36 0.46 -0.25 9.74
N VAL A 37 -0.48 -0.56 8.84
CA VAL A 37 -0.21 -0.80 7.43
C VAL A 37 -0.72 0.36 6.58
N TYR A 38 0.15 0.91 5.75
CA TYR A 38 -0.14 2.03 4.86
C TYR A 38 -0.06 1.59 3.39
N GLY A 39 -1.17 1.67 2.67
CA GLY A 39 -1.26 1.31 1.25
C GLY A 39 -1.08 2.50 0.30
N TYR A 40 -0.41 2.27 -0.83
CA TYR A 40 -0.14 3.25 -1.89
C TYR A 40 -0.41 2.61 -3.26
N TYR A 41 -1.54 2.96 -3.87
CA TYR A 41 -2.08 2.25 -5.05
C TYR A 41 -2.28 3.15 -6.24
N GLY A 42 -1.97 2.66 -7.45
CA GLY A 42 -2.25 3.39 -8.68
C GLY A 42 -3.70 3.20 -9.12
N GLY A 43 -4.41 4.27 -9.45
CA GLY A 43 -5.81 4.22 -9.90
C GLY A 43 -6.03 3.38 -11.15
N ASN A 44 -5.02 3.26 -12.02
CA ASN A 44 -5.09 2.48 -13.25
C ASN A 44 -4.63 1.01 -13.07
N ASP A 45 -4.38 0.58 -11.83
CA ASP A 45 -3.90 -0.77 -11.50
C ASP A 45 -5.02 -1.67 -10.95
N ASN A 46 -6.00 -1.96 -11.80
CA ASN A 46 -7.20 -2.73 -11.41
C ASN A 46 -6.89 -4.12 -10.86
N ARG A 47 -5.78 -4.74 -11.28
CA ARG A 47 -5.35 -6.07 -10.79
C ARG A 47 -5.05 -6.04 -9.28
N VAL A 48 -4.55 -4.92 -8.75
CA VAL A 48 -4.31 -4.73 -7.32
C VAL A 48 -5.52 -4.08 -6.66
N ASN A 49 -6.15 -3.09 -7.31
CA ASN A 49 -7.28 -2.37 -6.72
C ASN A 49 -8.47 -3.29 -6.41
N SER A 50 -8.69 -4.33 -7.22
CA SER A 50 -9.75 -5.32 -6.97
C SER A 50 -9.56 -6.13 -5.69
N THR A 51 -8.38 -6.09 -5.04
CA THR A 51 -8.13 -6.80 -3.78
C THR A 51 -8.17 -5.90 -2.56
N ILE A 52 -8.31 -4.58 -2.73
CA ILE A 52 -8.21 -3.61 -1.63
C ILE A 52 -9.40 -3.77 -0.66
N GLU A 53 -10.62 -3.92 -1.19
CA GLU A 53 -11.84 -4.08 -0.38
C GLU A 53 -11.78 -5.34 0.51
N GLU A 54 -11.36 -6.48 -0.06
CA GLU A 54 -11.14 -7.72 0.70
C GLU A 54 -10.09 -7.52 1.79
N THR A 55 -8.99 -6.83 1.48
CA THR A 55 -7.91 -6.55 2.45
C THR A 55 -8.39 -5.65 3.58
N GLU A 56 -9.16 -4.60 3.26
CA GLU A 56 -9.73 -3.66 4.24
C GLU A 56 -10.67 -4.39 5.21
N LYS A 57 -11.54 -5.24 4.68
CA LYS A 57 -12.42 -6.09 5.49
C LYS A 57 -11.65 -7.00 6.43
N LEU A 58 -10.63 -7.71 5.94
CA LEU A 58 -9.82 -8.63 6.74
C LEU A 58 -9.02 -7.89 7.84
N MET A 59 -8.46 -6.73 7.51
CA MET A 59 -7.78 -5.88 8.51
C MET A 59 -8.76 -5.37 9.58
N GLN A 60 -9.96 -4.96 9.19
CA GLN A 60 -11.00 -4.50 10.10
C GLN A 60 -11.49 -5.63 11.02
N GLU A 61 -11.76 -6.82 10.48
CA GLU A 61 -12.16 -8.01 11.25
C GLU A 61 -11.08 -8.43 12.25
N ALA A 62 -9.81 -8.25 11.91
CA ALA A 62 -8.68 -8.51 12.80
C ALA A 62 -8.38 -7.34 13.77
N GLY A 63 -9.12 -6.23 13.71
CA GLY A 63 -8.92 -5.05 14.54
C GLY A 63 -7.59 -4.32 14.27
N LYS A 64 -7.05 -4.41 13.05
CA LYS A 64 -5.74 -3.86 12.68
C LYS A 64 -5.87 -2.56 11.89
N THR A 65 -4.90 -1.67 12.04
CA THR A 65 -4.88 -0.39 11.31
C THR A 65 -4.42 -0.59 9.87
N TYR A 66 -5.32 -0.26 8.93
CA TYR A 66 -5.01 -0.21 7.51
C TYR A 66 -5.52 1.10 6.91
N GLU A 67 -4.59 1.93 6.43
CA GLU A 67 -4.92 3.18 5.75
C GLU A 67 -4.30 3.19 4.36
N TYR A 68 -5.11 3.33 3.32
CA TYR A 68 -4.62 3.37 1.94
C TYR A 68 -5.01 4.65 1.20
N LYS A 69 -4.26 4.94 0.14
CA LYS A 69 -4.63 5.94 -0.86
C LYS A 69 -4.50 5.35 -2.25
N ILE A 70 -5.53 5.59 -3.07
CA ILE A 70 -5.50 5.33 -4.51
C ILE A 70 -5.17 6.67 -5.21
N TYR A 71 -4.18 6.65 -6.08
CA TYR A 71 -3.69 7.82 -6.80
C TYR A 71 -4.24 7.80 -8.24
N ASP A 72 -5.17 8.70 -8.54
CA ASP A 72 -5.85 8.75 -9.83
C ASP A 72 -4.88 8.85 -11.01
N ASN A 73 -5.20 8.15 -12.09
CA ASN A 73 -4.43 8.10 -13.34
C ASN A 73 -2.99 7.56 -13.20
N ALA A 74 -2.62 6.97 -12.06
CA ALA A 74 -1.31 6.36 -11.86
C ALA A 74 -1.32 4.86 -12.15
N GLY A 75 -0.24 4.36 -12.75
CA GLY A 75 -0.05 2.94 -13.04
C GLY A 75 0.57 2.18 -11.86
N HIS A 76 0.76 0.87 -12.03
CA HIS A 76 1.32 -0.02 -10.99
C HIS A 76 2.62 0.53 -10.39
N ALA A 77 3.64 0.79 -11.20
CA ALA A 77 4.96 1.19 -10.71
C ALA A 77 5.15 2.72 -10.63
N PHE A 78 4.13 3.49 -10.25
CA PHE A 78 4.15 4.96 -10.33
C PHE A 78 5.30 5.62 -9.54
N MET A 79 5.81 4.98 -8.48
CA MET A 79 6.98 5.50 -7.76
C MET A 79 8.24 5.53 -8.63
N ARG A 80 8.40 4.55 -9.53
CA ARG A 80 9.51 4.53 -10.48
C ARG A 80 9.20 5.43 -11.67
N SER A 81 8.07 5.20 -12.33
CA SER A 81 7.73 5.91 -13.57
C SER A 81 7.38 7.39 -13.35
N GLY A 82 7.04 7.79 -12.14
CA GLY A 82 6.80 9.18 -11.76
C GLY A 82 8.08 9.98 -11.48
N HIS A 83 9.21 9.29 -11.29
CA HIS A 83 10.53 9.91 -11.10
C HIS A 83 11.24 10.21 -12.43
N ASP A 84 10.81 9.58 -13.53
CA ASP A 84 11.38 9.82 -14.84
C ASP A 84 11.15 11.28 -15.29
N PRO A 85 12.12 11.93 -15.96
CA PRO A 85 11.97 13.32 -16.44
C PRO A 85 10.75 13.52 -17.35
N ASP A 86 10.45 12.51 -18.17
CA ASP A 86 9.32 12.48 -19.11
C ASP A 86 8.09 11.73 -18.56
N ALA A 87 7.98 11.63 -17.24
CA ALA A 87 6.88 10.95 -16.57
C ALA A 87 5.51 11.49 -17.01
N GLN A 88 4.57 10.57 -17.26
CA GLN A 88 3.16 10.92 -17.41
C GLN A 88 2.67 11.66 -16.16
N LYS A 89 1.86 12.71 -16.36
CA LYS A 89 1.35 13.58 -15.29
C LYS A 89 0.73 12.81 -14.11
N GLY A 90 -0.03 11.75 -14.40
CA GLY A 90 -0.65 10.90 -13.36
C GLY A 90 0.40 10.22 -12.47
N ASN A 91 1.42 9.59 -13.05
CA ASN A 91 2.49 8.95 -12.30
C ASN A 91 3.34 9.96 -11.52
N LYS A 92 3.65 11.12 -12.11
CA LYS A 92 4.42 12.18 -11.45
C LYS A 92 3.70 12.72 -10.21
N ASN A 93 2.42 13.06 -10.35
CA ASN A 93 1.61 13.53 -9.22
C ASN A 93 1.51 12.46 -8.13
N ALA A 94 1.27 11.20 -8.50
CA ALA A 94 1.19 10.09 -7.56
C ALA A 94 2.51 9.86 -6.82
N HIS A 95 3.65 9.92 -7.51
CA HIS A 95 4.97 9.84 -6.90
C HIS A 95 5.15 10.94 -5.84
N ASP A 96 4.92 12.20 -6.21
CA ASP A 96 5.17 13.34 -5.33
C ASP A 96 4.26 13.32 -4.08
N GLU A 97 3.00 12.95 -4.25
CA GLU A 97 2.06 12.82 -3.14
C GLU A 97 2.34 11.59 -2.25
N ALA A 98 2.68 10.45 -2.85
CA ALA A 98 3.05 9.25 -2.11
C ALA A 98 4.33 9.46 -1.31
N TRP A 99 5.32 10.17 -1.88
CA TRP A 99 6.56 10.53 -1.21
C TRP A 99 6.30 11.41 0.02
N LYS A 100 5.46 12.45 -0.12
CA LYS A 100 5.05 13.29 1.02
C LYS A 100 4.33 12.48 2.10
N ARG A 101 3.43 11.58 1.71
CA ARG A 101 2.69 10.71 2.64
C ARG A 101 3.62 9.71 3.36
N LEU A 102 4.57 9.11 2.64
CA LEU A 102 5.60 8.24 3.22
C LEU A 102 6.39 8.97 4.30
N LEU A 103 6.95 10.14 3.95
CA LEU A 103 7.75 10.94 4.89
C LEU A 103 6.93 11.44 6.09
N LYS A 104 5.62 11.62 5.96
CA LYS A 104 4.74 11.97 7.07
C LYS A 104 4.65 10.85 8.11
N PHE A 105 4.62 9.59 7.67
CA PHE A 105 4.47 8.43 8.55
C PHE A 105 5.79 7.85 9.07
N LEU A 106 6.92 8.19 8.45
CA LEU A 106 8.25 7.78 8.91
C LEU A 106 8.84 8.71 9.98
N LYS A 107 8.21 9.86 10.24
CA LYS A 107 8.60 10.79 11.31
C LYS A 107 7.89 10.43 12.60
#